data_AF-A0A1Z5K6K0-F1
#
_entry.id   AF-A0A1Z5K6K0-F1
#
_cell.length_a   1.000
_cell.length_b   1.000
_cell.length_c   1.000
_cell.angle_alpha   90.00
_cell.angle_beta   90.00
_cell.angle_gamma   90.00
#
_symmetry.space_group_name_H-M   'P 1'
#
loop_
_entity.id
_entity.type
_entity.pdbx_description
1 polymer ?
#
loop_
_entity_poly.entity_id
_entity_poly.type
_entity_poly.pdbx_seq_one_letter_code
_entity_poly.pdbx_strand_id
1 'polypeptide(L)'
;MNELRISSDHSKHSESAEISPKFAYVFVIGGCDPTNRASYQNYLFNIAISARILKRLGSQADVVALFQMSQKAKERQLPKDDLELLHAQNVTVYYIPQQLTGRESFYRTTLDKFRILGLTQYEKVILMDGDFLPLCNLDFFFTHDTFQEIVVMEGLYEPFNAGFFMVKTGMSRLQEIQEIIERREREALNLTYPYFDLKMGWGHDFIDDPWVSYRQSGTNWTFEFAFSDQGLLYYYAKYHQKSYSLLNRRGGVTHYGPNGDTVQMIGSNDRSLTQYSSVAEPVAMMLNAKTRRHPFPLRCMLHFTGTTKPWLGGGAPKDCCTNETKFKSGKHYWMYELHELMEELNRDIDLKTYWDPLKANHRPALGLFATSDQALHAQTNLLTALLPINS
;
A
#
# COMPACT_ATOMS: atom_id res chain seq x y z
N MET A 1 56.64 -44.82 9.25
CA MET A 1 56.29 -43.90 8.15
C MET A 1 55.59 -44.69 7.07
N ASN A 2 54.49 -44.11 6.55
CA ASN A 2 53.58 -44.57 5.50
C ASN A 2 52.62 -45.72 5.85
N GLU A 3 51.31 -45.63 5.66
CA GLU A 3 50.34 -44.51 5.59
C GLU A 3 48.96 -45.21 5.68
N LEU A 4 48.13 -44.81 6.64
CA LEU A 4 46.77 -45.34 6.84
C LEU A 4 45.81 -44.59 5.92
N ARG A 5 45.20 -45.28 4.95
CA ARG A 5 44.07 -44.76 4.18
C ARG A 5 42.79 -44.92 5.00
N ILE A 6 42.31 -43.82 5.56
CA ILE A 6 40.94 -43.70 6.06
C ILE A 6 40.11 -43.06 4.96
N SER A 7 39.13 -43.83 4.48
CA SER A 7 38.03 -43.36 3.64
C SER A 7 37.10 -42.52 4.50
N SER A 8 36.97 -41.22 4.21
CA SER A 8 35.91 -40.38 4.75
C SER A 8 34.91 -40.05 3.65
N ASP A 9 33.75 -40.69 3.76
CA ASP A 9 32.51 -40.31 3.10
C ASP A 9 32.24 -38.81 3.26
N HIS A 10 32.09 -38.11 2.13
CA HIS A 10 31.54 -36.76 2.10
C HIS A 10 30.05 -36.83 1.79
N SER A 11 29.24 -37.13 2.81
CA SER A 11 27.82 -36.79 2.76
C SER A 11 27.69 -35.26 2.89
N LYS A 12 27.70 -34.56 1.75
CA LYS A 12 27.24 -33.18 1.67
C LYS A 12 25.73 -33.18 1.95
N HIS A 13 25.35 -32.91 3.20
CA HIS A 13 24.05 -32.32 3.48
C HIS A 13 24.04 -30.95 2.81
N SER A 14 23.36 -30.84 1.67
CA SER A 14 22.99 -29.55 1.11
C SER A 14 21.95 -28.95 2.04
N GLU A 15 22.38 -28.07 2.94
CA GLU A 15 21.51 -27.01 3.45
C GLU A 15 21.02 -26.26 2.21
N SER A 16 19.76 -26.47 1.84
CA SER A 16 19.08 -25.57 0.94
C SER A 16 19.10 -24.21 1.61
N ALA A 17 19.96 -23.31 1.14
CA ALA A 17 19.89 -21.91 1.51
C ALA A 17 18.44 -21.47 1.27
N GLU A 18 17.71 -21.18 2.35
CA GLU A 18 16.37 -20.60 2.24
C GLU A 18 16.52 -19.31 1.46
N ILE A 19 16.07 -19.33 0.20
CA ILE A 19 16.09 -18.15 -0.65
C ILE A 19 15.07 -17.20 -0.03
N SER A 20 15.53 -16.20 0.70
CA SER A 20 14.66 -15.17 1.22
C SER A 20 13.84 -14.57 0.08
N PRO A 21 12.53 -14.36 0.27
CA PRO A 21 11.66 -13.86 -0.77
C PRO A 21 12.15 -12.49 -1.26
N LYS A 22 12.22 -12.34 -2.59
CA LYS A 22 12.77 -11.14 -3.23
C LYS A 22 11.82 -9.95 -3.24
N PHE A 23 10.54 -10.17 -2.98
CA PHE A 23 9.48 -9.18 -3.15
C PHE A 23 8.58 -9.14 -1.93
N ALA A 24 7.95 -8.00 -1.69
CA ALA A 24 6.96 -7.86 -0.63
C ALA A 24 5.78 -6.96 -1.01
N TYR A 25 4.61 -7.30 -0.48
CA TYR A 25 3.47 -6.40 -0.34
C TYR A 25 3.59 -5.65 0.98
N VAL A 26 3.42 -4.34 0.96
CA VAL A 26 3.65 -3.49 2.12
C VAL A 26 2.44 -2.63 2.42
N PHE A 27 2.02 -2.65 3.68
CA PHE A 27 0.95 -1.80 4.21
C PHE A 27 1.53 -0.80 5.21
N VAL A 28 0.98 0.42 5.25
CA VAL A 28 1.40 1.48 6.18
C VAL A 28 0.19 2.01 6.91
N ILE A 29 0.16 1.86 8.24
CA ILE A 29 -0.93 2.32 9.10
C ILE A 29 -0.37 3.28 10.15
N GLY A 30 -0.98 4.46 10.27
CA GLY A 30 -0.53 5.48 11.24
C GLY A 30 -1.58 5.84 12.29
N GLY A 31 -1.09 6.47 13.36
CA GLY A 31 -1.89 6.90 14.50
C GLY A 31 -2.46 5.75 15.33
N CYS A 32 -1.77 4.62 15.41
CA CYS A 32 -2.24 3.46 16.19
C CYS A 32 -2.17 3.75 17.69
N ASP A 33 -3.31 3.84 18.36
CA ASP A 33 -3.41 3.99 19.82
C ASP A 33 -4.00 2.72 20.45
N PRO A 34 -3.19 1.85 21.08
CA PRO A 34 -3.65 0.61 21.70
C PRO A 34 -4.76 0.77 22.74
N THR A 35 -4.94 1.96 23.32
CA THR A 35 -6.07 2.25 24.21
C THR A 35 -7.38 2.48 23.46
N ASN A 36 -7.31 2.75 22.15
CA ASN A 36 -8.43 2.90 21.23
C ASN A 36 -8.26 1.99 19.99
N ARG A 37 -8.23 0.67 20.22
CA ARG A 37 -8.06 -0.36 19.17
C ARG A 37 -9.00 -0.20 17.97
N ALA A 38 -10.25 0.20 18.23
CA ALA A 38 -11.27 0.36 17.19
C ALA A 38 -10.88 1.33 16.05
N SER A 39 -9.99 2.29 16.33
CA SER A 39 -9.53 3.29 15.37
C SER A 39 -8.60 2.74 14.27
N TYR A 40 -7.91 1.61 14.51
CA TYR A 40 -6.97 1.01 13.56
C TYR A 40 -7.19 -0.48 13.30
N GLN A 41 -7.89 -1.20 14.18
CA GLN A 41 -8.02 -2.66 14.12
C GLN A 41 -8.64 -3.16 12.81
N ASN A 42 -9.52 -2.38 12.20
CA ASN A 42 -10.10 -2.71 10.90
C ASN A 42 -9.07 -2.80 9.77
N TYR A 43 -8.00 -2.00 9.86
CA TYR A 43 -6.88 -2.11 8.94
C TYR A 43 -6.06 -3.37 9.19
N LEU A 44 -5.92 -3.81 10.45
CA LEU A 44 -5.28 -5.09 10.78
C LEU A 44 -6.05 -6.27 10.19
N PHE A 45 -7.39 -6.25 10.34
CA PHE A 45 -8.25 -7.24 9.70
C PHE A 45 -8.05 -7.26 8.19
N ASN A 46 -8.02 -6.08 7.56
CA ASN A 46 -7.83 -5.98 6.12
C ASN A 46 -6.45 -6.48 5.66
N ILE A 47 -5.39 -6.21 6.42
CA ILE A 47 -4.03 -6.73 6.14
C ILE A 47 -4.02 -8.26 6.26
N ALA A 48 -4.58 -8.80 7.33
CA ALA A 48 -4.59 -10.25 7.58
C ALA A 48 -5.37 -11.00 6.49
N ILE A 49 -6.56 -10.53 6.10
CA ILE A 49 -7.31 -11.13 4.99
C ILE A 49 -6.59 -10.95 3.65
N SER A 50 -5.89 -9.83 3.44
CA SER A 50 -5.14 -9.60 2.19
C SER A 50 -3.98 -10.59 2.06
N ALA A 51 -3.22 -10.79 3.14
CA ALA A 51 -2.17 -11.81 3.22
C ALA A 51 -2.74 -13.21 2.97
N ARG A 52 -3.88 -13.50 3.61
CA ARG A 52 -4.61 -14.75 3.44
C ARG A 52 -4.97 -15.02 1.97
N ILE A 53 -5.53 -14.02 1.29
CA ILE A 53 -5.95 -14.10 -0.11
C ILE A 53 -4.74 -14.27 -1.03
N LEU A 54 -3.69 -13.45 -0.86
CA LEU A 54 -2.46 -13.54 -1.67
C LEU A 54 -1.82 -14.93 -1.59
N LYS A 55 -1.75 -15.49 -0.38
CA LYS A 55 -1.27 -16.87 -0.16
C LYS A 55 -2.13 -17.91 -0.89
N ARG A 56 -3.47 -17.82 -0.80
CA ARG A 56 -4.38 -18.71 -1.55
C ARG A 56 -4.24 -18.57 -3.06
N LEU A 57 -3.88 -17.38 -3.54
CA LEU A 57 -3.64 -17.08 -4.95
C LEU A 57 -2.23 -17.46 -5.42
N GLY A 58 -1.43 -18.10 -4.56
CA GLY A 58 -0.12 -18.63 -4.90
C GLY A 58 1.01 -17.60 -4.91
N SER A 59 0.81 -16.43 -4.32
CA SER A 59 1.87 -15.42 -4.14
C SER A 59 3.07 -16.02 -3.42
N GLN A 60 4.27 -15.70 -3.89
CA GLN A 60 5.54 -16.04 -3.24
C GLN A 60 6.19 -14.83 -2.56
N ALA A 61 5.62 -13.63 -2.72
CA ALA A 61 6.09 -12.44 -2.04
C ALA A 61 5.69 -12.41 -0.55
N ASP A 62 6.54 -11.78 0.26
CA ASP A 62 6.24 -11.51 1.67
C ASP A 62 5.10 -10.52 1.83
N VAL A 63 4.50 -10.50 3.02
CA VAL A 63 3.60 -9.43 3.44
C VAL A 63 4.19 -8.70 4.63
N VAL A 64 4.35 -7.39 4.50
CA VAL A 64 4.96 -6.51 5.48
C VAL A 64 3.95 -5.45 5.91
N ALA A 65 3.88 -5.16 7.21
CA ALA A 65 3.07 -4.08 7.75
C ALA A 65 3.93 -3.13 8.59
N LEU A 66 3.86 -1.83 8.26
CA LEU A 66 4.53 -0.76 8.97
C LEU A 66 3.51 -0.01 9.83
N PHE A 67 3.72 0.03 11.15
CA PHE A 67 2.83 0.73 12.08
C PHE A 67 3.50 1.95 12.68
N GLN A 68 2.87 3.12 12.53
CA GLN A 68 3.20 4.32 13.30
C GLN A 68 2.26 4.39 14.50
N MET A 69 2.83 4.19 15.70
CA MET A 69 2.10 4.36 16.96
C MET A 69 1.71 5.83 17.15
N SER A 70 0.52 6.08 17.73
CA SER A 70 0.07 7.44 17.98
C SER A 70 1.09 8.18 18.86
N GLN A 71 1.31 9.47 18.61
CA GLN A 71 2.16 10.31 19.46
C GLN A 71 1.72 10.30 20.94
N LYS A 72 0.43 10.02 21.21
CA LYS A 72 -0.13 9.95 22.57
C LYS A 72 -0.14 8.54 23.16
N ALA A 73 0.15 7.51 22.35
CA ALA A 73 0.19 6.12 22.83
C ALA A 73 1.34 5.95 23.82
N LYS A 74 1.07 5.25 24.93
CA LYS A 74 2.08 4.89 25.92
C LYS A 74 2.84 3.64 25.49
N GLU A 75 2.12 2.71 24.87
CA GLU A 75 2.67 1.50 24.30
C GLU A 75 3.37 1.82 22.97
N ARG A 76 4.55 1.23 22.78
CA ARG A 76 5.33 1.37 21.54
C ARG A 76 5.04 0.29 20.51
N GLN A 77 4.15 -0.64 20.84
CA GLN A 77 3.84 -1.81 20.03
C GLN A 77 2.33 -2.09 20.07
N LEU A 78 1.85 -2.81 19.06
CA LEU A 78 0.48 -3.31 19.05
C LEU A 78 0.27 -4.33 20.19
N PRO A 79 -0.98 -4.47 20.69
CA PRO A 79 -1.34 -5.53 21.62
C PRO A 79 -0.97 -6.93 21.10
N LYS A 80 -0.66 -7.85 22.01
CA LYS A 80 -0.27 -9.23 21.67
C LYS A 80 -1.30 -9.90 20.75
N ASP A 81 -2.58 -9.78 21.05
CA ASP A 81 -3.65 -10.40 20.26
C ASP A 81 -3.69 -9.89 18.81
N ASP A 82 -3.36 -8.61 18.60
CA ASP A 82 -3.30 -7.98 17.28
C ASP A 82 -2.08 -8.47 16.50
N LEU A 83 -0.94 -8.65 17.17
CA LEU A 83 0.26 -9.25 16.56
C LEU A 83 0.06 -10.72 16.22
N GLU A 84 -0.58 -11.49 17.09
CA GLU A 84 -0.88 -12.91 16.84
C GLU A 84 -1.77 -13.10 15.60
N LEU A 85 -2.73 -12.19 15.35
CA LEU A 85 -3.55 -12.22 14.14
C LEU A 85 -2.69 -12.08 12.88
N LEU A 86 -1.78 -11.09 12.88
CA LEU A 86 -0.91 -10.81 11.74
C LEU A 86 0.11 -11.93 11.52
N HIS A 87 0.74 -12.41 12.59
CA HIS A 87 1.70 -13.52 12.52
C HIS A 87 1.08 -14.82 12.06
N ALA A 88 -0.17 -15.10 12.42
CA ALA A 88 -0.87 -16.29 11.93
C ALA A 88 -1.04 -16.28 10.40
N GLN A 89 -0.94 -15.11 9.75
CA GLN A 89 -0.96 -14.95 8.30
C GLN A 89 0.42 -14.66 7.70
N ASN A 90 1.50 -14.95 8.44
CA ASN A 90 2.89 -14.70 8.05
C ASN A 90 3.18 -13.23 7.67
N VAL A 91 2.50 -12.28 8.33
CA VAL A 91 2.77 -10.86 8.13
C VAL A 91 3.94 -10.43 9.00
N THR A 92 5.00 -9.92 8.37
CA THR A 92 6.15 -9.32 9.05
C THR A 92 5.79 -7.90 9.48
N VAL A 93 5.99 -7.58 10.76
CA VAL A 93 5.63 -6.26 11.31
C VAL A 93 6.88 -5.46 11.64
N TYR A 94 6.88 -4.19 11.21
CA TYR A 94 7.82 -3.18 11.66
C TYR A 94 7.09 -1.98 12.23
N TYR A 95 7.75 -1.28 13.16
CA TYR A 95 7.27 -0.04 13.72
C TYR A 95 8.01 1.14 13.11
N ILE A 96 7.25 2.12 12.66
CA ILE A 96 7.74 3.45 12.34
C ILE A 96 8.03 4.14 13.68
N PRO A 97 9.24 4.69 13.87
CA PRO A 97 9.61 5.39 15.08
C PRO A 97 8.58 6.44 15.46
N GLN A 98 8.12 6.40 16.71
CA GLN A 98 7.16 7.36 17.22
C GLN A 98 7.73 8.77 17.10
N GLN A 99 6.99 9.65 16.45
CA GLN A 99 7.40 11.02 16.25
C GLN A 99 7.22 11.82 17.54
N LEU A 100 8.33 12.25 18.14
CA LEU A 100 8.32 13.03 19.39
C LEU A 100 8.24 14.54 19.16
N THR A 101 8.55 15.01 17.95
CA THR A 101 8.57 16.44 17.57
C THR A 101 7.70 16.67 16.34
N GLY A 102 7.11 17.86 16.19
CA GLY A 102 6.19 18.14 15.09
C GLY A 102 4.78 17.59 15.34
N ARG A 103 3.92 17.70 14.31
CA ARG A 103 2.49 17.38 14.41
C ARG A 103 2.18 16.00 13.84
N GLU A 104 1.74 15.08 14.70
CA GLU A 104 1.04 13.88 14.24
C GLU A 104 -0.18 14.26 13.38
N SER A 105 -0.23 13.72 12.15
CA SER A 105 -1.25 14.10 11.17
C SER A 105 -1.37 13.08 10.05
N PHE A 106 -2.52 13.08 9.37
CA PHE A 106 -2.72 12.28 8.18
C PHE A 106 -1.69 12.58 7.10
N TYR A 107 -1.41 13.87 6.84
CA TYR A 107 -0.35 14.30 5.93
C TYR A 107 0.97 13.55 6.16
N ARG A 108 1.45 13.55 7.41
CA ARG A 108 2.72 12.90 7.77
C ARG A 108 2.68 11.39 7.50
N THR A 109 1.60 10.72 7.89
CA THR A 109 1.41 9.28 7.66
C THR A 109 1.37 8.95 6.17
N THR A 110 0.78 9.81 5.33
CA THR A 110 0.81 9.58 3.88
C THR A 110 2.24 9.64 3.32
N LEU A 111 3.14 10.45 3.90
CA LEU A 111 4.54 10.47 3.50
C LEU A 111 5.33 9.26 4.02
N ASP A 112 4.92 8.65 5.14
CA ASP A 112 5.53 7.40 5.63
C ASP A 112 5.37 6.23 4.66
N LYS A 113 4.42 6.31 3.71
CA LYS A 113 4.30 5.37 2.58
C LYS A 113 5.61 5.19 1.81
N PHE A 114 6.47 6.20 1.77
CA PHE A 114 7.73 6.12 1.03
C PHE A 114 8.87 5.46 1.80
N ARG A 115 8.69 5.13 3.09
CA ARG A 115 9.67 4.34 3.87
C ARG A 115 9.94 2.98 3.25
N ILE A 116 9.01 2.47 2.45
CA ILE A 116 9.15 1.19 1.75
C ILE A 116 10.38 1.16 0.81
N LEU A 117 10.85 2.32 0.34
CA LEU A 117 12.09 2.43 -0.44
C LEU A 117 13.32 1.96 0.37
N GLY A 118 13.27 2.05 1.70
CA GLY A 118 14.33 1.60 2.60
C GLY A 118 14.29 0.11 2.95
N LEU A 119 13.31 -0.66 2.46
CA LEU A 119 13.22 -2.10 2.72
C LEU A 119 14.17 -2.90 1.82
N THR A 120 15.47 -2.63 1.94
CA THR A 120 16.51 -3.15 1.03
C THR A 120 16.74 -4.66 1.13
N GLN A 121 16.08 -5.36 2.05
CA GLN A 121 16.00 -6.82 2.04
C GLN A 121 15.14 -7.36 0.89
N TYR A 122 14.29 -6.52 0.27
CA TYR A 122 13.50 -6.85 -0.91
C TYR A 122 14.03 -6.09 -2.12
N GLU A 123 13.97 -6.68 -3.31
CA GLU A 123 14.34 -6.03 -4.57
C GLU A 123 13.28 -5.00 -5.00
N LYS A 124 12.01 -5.40 -4.94
CA LYS A 124 10.85 -4.57 -5.28
C LYS A 124 9.75 -4.78 -4.24
N VAL A 125 8.98 -3.73 -4.01
CA VAL A 125 7.84 -3.76 -3.08
C VAL A 125 6.63 -3.11 -3.72
N ILE A 126 5.44 -3.63 -3.42
CA ILE A 126 4.16 -3.01 -3.75
C ILE A 126 3.58 -2.43 -2.47
N LEU A 127 3.37 -1.11 -2.43
CA LEU A 127 2.51 -0.51 -1.42
C LEU A 127 1.04 -0.76 -1.75
N MET A 128 0.27 -1.12 -0.73
CA MET A 128 -1.19 -1.06 -0.73
C MET A 128 -1.65 -0.29 0.51
N ASP A 129 -2.60 0.64 0.35
CA ASP A 129 -3.22 1.28 1.52
C ASP A 129 -3.91 0.23 2.40
N GLY A 130 -4.05 0.54 3.68
CA GLY A 130 -4.66 -0.37 4.66
C GLY A 130 -6.10 -0.80 4.34
N ASP A 131 -6.75 -0.14 3.39
CA ASP A 131 -8.10 -0.41 2.87
C ASP A 131 -8.12 -0.89 1.41
N PHE A 132 -6.99 -1.42 0.92
CA PHE A 132 -6.91 -2.21 -0.30
C PHE A 132 -7.09 -3.71 -0.03
N LEU A 133 -7.86 -4.38 -0.89
CA LEU A 133 -8.01 -5.83 -0.89
C LEU A 133 -7.59 -6.41 -2.24
N PRO A 134 -6.56 -7.27 -2.30
CA PRO A 134 -6.20 -7.97 -3.54
C PRO A 134 -7.26 -9.01 -3.89
N LEU A 135 -7.57 -9.13 -5.18
CA LEU A 135 -8.49 -10.12 -5.74
C LEU A 135 -7.78 -11.08 -6.70
N CYS A 136 -6.50 -10.84 -6.97
CA CYS A 136 -5.65 -11.59 -7.89
C CYS A 136 -4.26 -11.77 -7.28
N ASN A 137 -3.49 -12.71 -7.82
CA ASN A 137 -2.05 -12.72 -7.60
C ASN A 137 -1.43 -11.52 -8.33
N LEU A 138 -0.67 -10.69 -7.61
CA LEU A 138 -0.06 -9.47 -8.14
C LEU A 138 1.45 -9.62 -8.39
N ASP A 139 2.02 -10.82 -8.21
CA ASP A 139 3.47 -11.07 -8.35
C ASP A 139 3.99 -10.81 -9.76
N PHE A 140 3.10 -10.79 -10.75
CA PHE A 140 3.44 -10.45 -12.13
C PHE A 140 4.01 -9.03 -12.29
N PHE A 141 3.62 -8.09 -11.42
CA PHE A 141 4.22 -6.74 -11.43
C PHE A 141 5.71 -6.77 -11.05
N PHE A 142 6.09 -7.68 -10.15
CA PHE A 142 7.48 -7.82 -9.73
C PHE A 142 8.34 -8.51 -10.78
N THR A 143 7.80 -9.57 -11.38
CA THR A 143 8.56 -10.57 -12.14
C THR A 143 8.59 -10.30 -13.65
N HIS A 144 7.69 -9.46 -14.17
CA HIS A 144 7.65 -9.21 -15.60
C HIS A 144 8.63 -8.11 -16.02
N ASP A 145 9.50 -8.45 -16.96
CA ASP A 145 10.57 -7.58 -17.49
C ASP A 145 10.11 -6.31 -18.22
N THR A 146 8.82 -6.18 -18.56
CA THR A 146 8.28 -4.99 -19.26
C THR A 146 7.94 -3.85 -18.32
N PHE A 147 7.66 -4.14 -17.04
CA PHE A 147 7.36 -3.09 -16.07
C PHE A 147 8.64 -2.33 -15.70
N GLN A 148 8.52 -1.00 -15.73
CA GLN A 148 9.52 -0.12 -15.16
C GLN A 148 9.67 -0.35 -13.65
N GLU A 149 10.78 0.13 -13.09
CA GLU A 149 11.08 0.03 -11.65
C GLU A 149 10.06 0.76 -10.77
N ILE A 150 9.23 1.63 -11.35
CA ILE A 150 8.10 2.28 -10.70
C ILE A 150 6.83 1.93 -11.47
N VAL A 151 5.82 1.40 -10.79
CA VAL A 151 4.48 1.16 -11.34
C VAL A 151 3.47 1.92 -10.52
N VAL A 152 2.66 2.75 -11.17
CA VAL A 152 1.67 3.63 -10.53
C VAL A 152 0.28 3.40 -11.14
N MET A 153 -0.75 3.68 -10.36
CA MET A 153 -2.14 3.59 -10.83
C MET A 153 -2.68 4.97 -11.21
N GLU A 154 -3.37 5.06 -12.36
CA GLU A 154 -4.08 6.27 -12.76
C GLU A 154 -5.18 6.63 -11.74
N GLY A 155 -5.15 7.87 -11.27
CA GLY A 155 -6.13 8.39 -10.33
C GLY A 155 -7.45 8.81 -10.96
N LEU A 156 -8.44 9.09 -10.11
CA LEU A 156 -9.75 9.53 -10.60
C LEU A 156 -9.76 11.02 -10.91
N TYR A 157 -9.17 11.82 -10.02
CA TYR A 157 -9.07 13.28 -10.11
C TYR A 157 -7.61 13.75 -10.01
N GLU A 158 -6.74 12.91 -9.49
CA GLU A 158 -5.30 13.01 -9.41
C GLU A 158 -4.62 12.23 -10.55
N PRO A 159 -3.40 12.61 -10.97
CA PRO A 159 -2.68 11.84 -11.99
C PRO A 159 -2.38 10.42 -11.52
N PHE A 160 -1.78 10.27 -10.33
CA PHE A 160 -1.46 8.98 -9.72
C PHE A 160 -2.16 8.82 -8.37
N ASN A 161 -2.84 7.68 -8.20
CA ASN A 161 -3.42 7.29 -6.93
C ASN A 161 -2.35 6.66 -6.04
N ALA A 162 -2.05 7.29 -4.90
CA ALA A 162 -1.00 6.81 -3.98
C ALA A 162 -1.46 5.68 -3.05
N GLY A 163 -2.63 5.09 -3.27
CA GLY A 163 -3.08 3.91 -2.55
C GLY A 163 -2.50 2.61 -3.09
N PHE A 164 -1.91 2.64 -4.30
CA PHE A 164 -1.16 1.53 -4.86
C PHE A 164 0.02 2.04 -5.68
N PHE A 165 1.22 1.54 -5.39
CA PHE A 165 2.36 1.68 -6.29
C PHE A 165 3.42 0.63 -6.01
N MET A 166 4.15 0.21 -7.04
CA MET A 166 5.36 -0.61 -6.92
C MET A 166 6.59 0.27 -7.07
N VAL A 167 7.62 -0.02 -6.29
CA VAL A 167 8.95 0.59 -6.44
C VAL A 167 10.04 -0.45 -6.28
N LYS A 168 11.15 -0.26 -7.01
CA LYS A 168 12.44 -0.84 -6.64
C LYS A 168 12.97 -0.17 -5.37
N THR A 169 13.42 -0.97 -4.42
CA THR A 169 13.97 -0.46 -3.16
C THR A 169 15.40 0.04 -3.36
N GLY A 170 15.88 0.84 -2.41
CA GLY A 170 17.25 1.35 -2.37
C GLY A 170 17.37 2.51 -1.40
N MET A 171 18.40 2.47 -0.55
CA MET A 171 18.66 3.56 0.40
C MET A 171 18.91 4.90 -0.28
N SER A 172 19.57 4.92 -1.45
CA SER A 172 19.75 6.16 -2.23
C SER A 172 18.41 6.76 -2.66
N ARG A 173 17.45 5.92 -3.05
CA ARG A 173 16.10 6.36 -3.44
C ARG A 173 15.32 6.93 -2.25
N LEU A 174 15.46 6.30 -1.08
CA LEU A 174 14.87 6.82 0.16
C LEU A 174 15.48 8.17 0.56
N GLN A 175 16.79 8.36 0.36
CA GLN A 175 17.47 9.63 0.58
C GLN A 175 16.98 10.71 -0.39
N GLU A 176 16.91 10.41 -1.68
CA GLU A 176 16.40 11.34 -2.70
C GLU A 176 14.99 11.84 -2.37
N ILE A 177 14.07 10.95 -1.97
CA ILE A 177 12.70 11.36 -1.66
C ILE A 177 12.63 12.15 -0.34
N GLN A 178 13.48 11.81 0.64
CA GLN A 178 13.62 12.59 1.88
C GLN A 178 14.06 14.03 1.56
N GLU A 179 15.04 14.22 0.68
CA GLU A 179 15.52 15.54 0.27
C GLU A 179 14.42 16.38 -0.40
N ILE A 180 13.59 15.74 -1.26
CA ILE A 180 12.43 16.38 -1.89
C ILE A 180 11.43 16.86 -0.82
N ILE A 181 11.12 16.01 0.16
CA ILE A 181 10.20 16.34 1.26
C ILE A 181 10.75 17.48 2.11
N GLU A 182 12.02 17.40 2.53
CA GLU A 182 12.67 18.42 3.35
C GLU A 182 12.71 19.79 2.68
N ARG A 183 12.99 19.82 1.37
CA ARG A 183 12.95 21.07 0.61
C ARG A 183 11.54 21.68 0.64
N ARG A 184 10.52 20.89 0.31
CA ARG A 184 9.12 21.36 0.29
C ARG A 184 8.64 21.80 1.68
N GLU A 185 8.97 21.06 2.73
CA GLU A 185 8.61 21.45 4.11
C GLU A 185 9.30 22.74 4.57
N ARG A 186 10.55 22.96 4.14
CA ARG A 186 11.28 24.22 4.39
C ARG A 186 10.68 25.40 3.64
N GLU A 187 10.31 25.21 2.37
CA GLU A 187 9.65 26.22 1.54
C GLU A 187 8.28 26.62 2.12
N ALA A 188 7.51 25.63 2.60
CA ALA A 188 6.18 25.84 3.18
C ALA A 188 6.17 26.81 4.38
N LEU A 189 7.25 26.91 5.15
CA LEU A 189 7.37 27.84 6.28
C LEU A 189 7.36 29.32 5.87
N ASN A 190 7.70 29.61 4.62
CA ASN A 190 7.75 30.98 4.08
C ASN A 190 6.53 31.33 3.23
N LEU A 191 5.61 30.39 3.04
CA LEU A 191 4.40 30.58 2.26
C LEU A 191 3.23 30.97 3.17
N THR A 192 2.29 31.73 2.63
CA THR A 192 0.96 31.86 3.25
C THR A 192 0.11 30.63 2.94
N TYR A 193 -1.00 30.46 3.66
CA TYR A 193 -1.97 29.40 3.34
C TYR A 193 -2.26 29.36 1.83
N PRO A 194 -2.18 28.19 1.16
CA PRO A 194 -2.24 26.84 1.72
C PRO A 194 -0.86 26.21 2.06
N TYR A 195 0.19 27.02 2.30
CA TYR A 195 1.54 26.54 2.63
C TYR A 195 2.13 25.59 1.58
N PHE A 196 1.72 25.79 0.32
CA PHE A 196 2.10 24.99 -0.82
C PHE A 196 2.05 25.86 -2.07
N ASP A 197 3.15 25.88 -2.83
CA ASP A 197 3.22 26.65 -4.07
C ASP A 197 2.35 25.95 -5.13
N LEU A 198 1.22 26.54 -5.50
CA LEU A 198 0.31 25.92 -6.47
C LEU A 198 0.87 25.90 -7.89
N LYS A 199 1.91 26.69 -8.18
CA LYS A 199 2.58 26.73 -9.47
C LYS A 199 3.73 25.73 -9.51
N MET A 200 4.66 25.80 -8.57
CA MET A 200 5.85 24.93 -8.54
C MET A 200 5.61 23.59 -7.84
N GLY A 201 4.71 23.53 -6.87
CA GLY A 201 4.38 22.34 -6.07
C GLY A 201 5.61 21.64 -5.51
N TRP A 202 5.86 20.43 -6.00
CA TRP A 202 7.02 19.62 -5.61
C TRP A 202 8.30 19.93 -6.39
N GLY A 203 8.36 21.02 -7.18
CA GLY A 203 9.54 21.47 -7.93
C GLY A 203 9.39 21.46 -9.45
N HIS A 204 8.16 21.45 -9.98
CA HIS A 204 7.90 21.44 -11.42
C HIS A 204 6.69 22.31 -11.78
N ASP A 205 6.80 23.09 -12.84
CA ASP A 205 5.74 23.96 -13.38
C ASP A 205 5.02 23.26 -14.55
N PHE A 206 3.70 23.14 -14.48
CA PHE A 206 2.90 22.46 -15.50
C PHE A 206 2.45 23.34 -16.68
N ILE A 207 3.00 24.54 -16.83
CA ILE A 207 2.61 25.48 -17.90
C ILE A 207 2.70 24.84 -19.30
N ASP A 208 3.73 24.04 -19.55
CA ASP A 208 3.98 23.37 -20.84
C ASP A 208 3.71 21.85 -20.79
N ASP A 209 3.42 21.31 -19.61
CA ASP A 209 3.16 19.87 -19.39
C ASP A 209 2.01 19.67 -18.39
N PRO A 210 0.75 19.91 -18.82
CA PRO A 210 -0.41 19.76 -17.96
C PRO A 210 -0.50 18.34 -17.40
N TRP A 211 -0.82 18.23 -16.12
CA TRP A 211 -1.13 16.92 -15.55
C TRP A 211 -2.47 16.43 -16.07
N VAL A 212 -2.62 15.10 -16.20
CA VAL A 212 -3.83 14.44 -16.69
C VAL A 212 -4.19 13.29 -15.75
N SER A 213 -5.47 13.18 -15.43
CA SER A 213 -6.10 12.06 -14.72
C SER A 213 -7.27 11.52 -15.54
N TYR A 214 -7.97 10.51 -15.00
CA TYR A 214 -9.09 9.92 -15.71
C TYR A 214 -10.26 10.89 -15.96
N ARG A 215 -10.50 11.85 -15.05
CA ARG A 215 -11.63 12.81 -15.15
C ARG A 215 -11.22 14.26 -15.32
N GLN A 216 -9.95 14.59 -15.05
CA GLN A 216 -9.51 15.98 -14.98
C GLN A 216 -8.12 16.16 -15.55
N SER A 217 -7.79 17.39 -15.90
CA SER A 217 -6.44 17.83 -16.20
C SER A 217 -6.26 19.24 -15.65
N GLY A 218 -5.02 19.68 -15.53
CA GLY A 218 -4.74 21.02 -15.04
C GLY A 218 -3.28 21.43 -15.24
N THR A 219 -3.06 22.73 -15.11
CA THR A 219 -1.75 23.38 -15.29
C THR A 219 -1.15 23.89 -13.98
N ASN A 220 -1.74 23.53 -12.84
CA ASN A 220 -1.30 23.89 -11.49
C ASN A 220 -1.45 22.69 -10.54
N TRP A 221 -0.70 22.66 -9.44
CA TRP A 221 -0.75 21.64 -8.39
C TRP A 221 -2.01 21.75 -7.52
N THR A 222 -3.16 21.49 -8.13
CA THR A 222 -4.50 21.68 -7.53
C THR A 222 -5.37 20.43 -7.57
N PHE A 223 -4.84 19.31 -8.09
CA PHE A 223 -5.52 18.02 -8.04
C PHE A 223 -5.61 17.47 -6.61
N GLU A 224 -6.43 16.44 -6.43
CA GLU A 224 -6.67 15.80 -5.13
C GLU A 224 -5.35 15.33 -4.51
N PHE A 225 -5.06 15.79 -3.28
CA PHE A 225 -3.82 15.48 -2.56
C PHE A 225 -2.52 15.86 -3.30
N ALA A 226 -2.56 16.88 -4.16
CA ALA A 226 -1.38 17.41 -4.84
C ALA A 226 -0.26 17.85 -3.89
N PHE A 227 -0.60 18.28 -2.67
CA PHE A 227 0.38 18.72 -1.68
C PHE A 227 0.94 17.60 -0.80
N SER A 228 0.43 16.36 -0.89
CA SER A 228 0.82 15.19 -0.08
C SER A 228 1.32 14.02 -0.96
N ASP A 229 1.16 12.78 -0.51
CA ASP A 229 1.61 11.55 -1.18
C ASP A 229 1.27 11.43 -2.68
N GLN A 230 0.06 11.78 -3.12
CA GLN A 230 -0.31 11.68 -4.54
C GLN A 230 0.53 12.62 -5.41
N GLY A 231 0.72 13.87 -4.96
CA GLY A 231 1.58 14.81 -5.67
C GLY A 231 3.06 14.46 -5.58
N LEU A 232 3.53 13.98 -4.43
CA LEU A 232 4.91 13.53 -4.27
C LEU A 232 5.21 12.31 -5.16
N LEU A 233 4.32 11.33 -5.21
CA LEU A 233 4.46 10.15 -6.08
C LEU A 233 4.49 10.57 -7.54
N TYR A 234 3.60 11.49 -7.94
CA TYR A 234 3.57 12.03 -9.29
C TYR A 234 4.88 12.73 -9.66
N TYR A 235 5.37 13.61 -8.78
CA TYR A 235 6.63 14.30 -8.98
C TYR A 235 7.81 13.33 -9.07
N TYR A 236 7.91 12.44 -8.08
CA TYR A 236 9.01 11.50 -7.95
C TYR A 236 9.11 10.58 -9.16
N ALA A 237 7.98 10.01 -9.61
CA ALA A 237 7.97 9.11 -10.76
C ALA A 237 8.16 9.84 -12.10
N LYS A 238 7.42 10.93 -12.35
CA LYS A 238 7.40 11.59 -13.66
C LYS A 238 8.59 12.54 -13.89
N TYR A 239 8.95 13.36 -12.91
CA TYR A 239 9.93 14.44 -13.12
C TYR A 239 11.29 14.16 -12.51
N HIS A 240 11.34 13.43 -11.40
CA HIS A 240 12.61 13.08 -10.74
C HIS A 240 13.22 11.80 -11.34
N GLN A 241 12.51 10.68 -11.29
CA GLN A 241 12.97 9.38 -11.81
C GLN A 241 12.77 9.26 -13.33
N LYS A 242 11.73 9.93 -13.85
CA LYS A 242 11.39 9.97 -15.28
C LYS A 242 11.20 8.59 -15.92
N SER A 243 10.98 7.54 -15.15
CA SER A 243 10.78 6.19 -15.67
C SER A 243 9.74 5.47 -14.83
N TYR A 244 8.58 5.20 -15.44
CA TYR A 244 7.46 4.57 -14.75
C TYR A 244 6.49 3.88 -15.70
N SER A 245 5.70 2.96 -15.16
CA SER A 245 4.57 2.34 -15.85
C SER A 245 3.27 2.79 -15.21
N LEU A 246 2.35 3.30 -16.03
CA LEU A 246 1.04 3.77 -15.61
C LEU A 246 -0.03 2.71 -15.90
N LEU A 247 -0.70 2.24 -14.86
CA LEU A 247 -1.86 1.35 -14.97
C LEU A 247 -3.10 2.21 -15.27
N ASN A 248 -3.59 2.12 -16.51
CA ASN A 248 -4.69 2.98 -16.96
C ASN A 248 -6.05 2.49 -16.44
N ARG A 249 -6.95 3.40 -16.06
CA ARG A 249 -8.32 3.06 -15.62
C ARG A 249 -9.20 2.51 -16.74
N ARG A 250 -8.84 2.79 -17.99
CA ARG A 250 -9.45 2.21 -19.20
C ARG A 250 -8.78 0.90 -19.64
N GLY A 251 -7.79 0.43 -18.88
CA GLY A 251 -7.11 -0.83 -19.08
C GLY A 251 -5.82 -0.66 -19.87
N GLY A 252 -4.95 -1.66 -19.75
CA GLY A 252 -3.62 -1.60 -20.32
C GLY A 252 -2.65 -0.80 -19.45
N VAL A 253 -1.42 -0.68 -19.95
CA VAL A 253 -0.28 -0.06 -19.26
C VAL A 253 0.44 0.87 -20.23
N THR A 254 0.75 2.08 -19.79
CA THR A 254 1.59 3.02 -20.55
C THR A 254 2.95 3.14 -19.91
N HIS A 255 4.03 2.90 -20.66
CA HIS A 255 5.40 3.03 -20.15
C HIS A 255 6.00 4.36 -20.58
N TYR A 256 6.55 5.07 -19.60
CA TYR A 256 7.30 6.30 -19.77
C TYR A 256 8.77 6.03 -19.44
N GLY A 257 9.67 6.50 -20.29
CA GLY A 257 11.12 6.35 -20.12
C GLY A 257 11.81 7.67 -19.80
N PRO A 258 13.14 7.67 -19.56
CA PRO A 258 13.91 8.75 -18.92
C PRO A 258 13.75 10.18 -19.47
N ASN A 259 13.25 10.33 -20.69
CA ASN A 259 12.99 11.63 -21.31
C ASN A 259 11.55 12.14 -21.10
N GLY A 260 10.72 11.39 -20.38
CA GLY A 260 9.28 11.65 -20.26
C GLY A 260 8.47 11.15 -21.47
N ASP A 261 9.14 10.68 -22.52
CA ASP A 261 8.49 10.13 -23.71
C ASP A 261 7.82 8.79 -23.41
N THR A 262 6.68 8.56 -24.07
CA THR A 262 6.04 7.24 -24.07
C THR A 262 6.91 6.28 -24.86
N VAL A 263 7.52 5.32 -24.17
CA VAL A 263 8.43 4.35 -24.79
C VAL A 263 7.64 3.18 -25.39
N GLN A 264 6.54 2.78 -24.74
CA GLN A 264 5.68 1.70 -25.20
C GLN A 264 4.29 1.80 -24.56
N MET A 265 3.22 1.58 -25.33
CA MET A 265 1.88 1.37 -24.81
C MET A 265 1.51 -0.10 -24.93
N ILE A 266 1.02 -0.69 -23.84
CA ILE A 266 0.45 -2.03 -23.79
C ILE A 266 -1.07 -1.89 -23.67
N GLY A 267 -1.81 -2.31 -24.69
CA GLY A 267 -3.27 -2.20 -24.73
C GLY A 267 -3.98 -3.14 -23.75
N SER A 268 -5.26 -2.89 -23.45
CA SER A 268 -6.07 -3.70 -22.53
C SER A 268 -6.25 -5.17 -22.97
N ASN A 269 -6.11 -5.45 -24.27
CA ASN A 269 -6.22 -6.77 -24.89
C ASN A 269 -4.86 -7.26 -25.43
N ASP A 270 -3.76 -6.64 -25.02
CA ASP A 270 -2.43 -7.03 -25.45
C ASP A 270 -2.11 -8.44 -24.97
N ARG A 271 -1.54 -9.27 -25.86
CA ARG A 271 -1.19 -10.65 -25.53
C ARG A 271 -0.28 -10.73 -24.30
N SER A 272 0.62 -9.75 -24.15
CA SER A 272 1.51 -9.62 -22.98
C SER A 272 0.76 -9.46 -21.67
N LEU A 273 -0.46 -8.90 -21.65
CA LEU A 273 -1.29 -8.79 -20.43
C LEU A 273 -2.34 -9.92 -20.32
N THR A 274 -2.82 -10.47 -21.44
CA THR A 274 -3.81 -11.56 -21.42
C THR A 274 -3.27 -12.83 -20.74
N GLN A 275 -1.96 -13.10 -20.80
CA GLN A 275 -1.36 -14.21 -20.07
C GLN A 275 -1.52 -14.03 -18.54
N TYR A 276 -1.38 -12.80 -18.03
CA TYR A 276 -1.57 -12.50 -16.60
C TYR A 276 -3.02 -12.41 -16.19
N SER A 277 -3.89 -12.04 -17.12
CA SER A 277 -5.34 -12.05 -16.92
C SER A 277 -5.81 -13.47 -16.59
N SER A 278 -5.33 -14.48 -17.33
CA SER A 278 -5.76 -15.88 -17.16
C SER A 278 -5.39 -16.53 -15.81
N VAL A 279 -4.30 -16.09 -15.16
CA VAL A 279 -3.83 -16.63 -13.86
C VAL A 279 -4.57 -16.00 -12.67
N ALA A 280 -5.12 -14.81 -12.87
CA ALA A 280 -5.59 -13.89 -11.82
C ALA A 280 -7.12 -13.87 -11.63
N GLU A 281 -7.86 -14.47 -12.55
CA GLU A 281 -9.27 -14.13 -12.81
C GLU A 281 -10.39 -14.72 -11.92
N PRO A 282 -10.23 -15.78 -11.09
CA PRO A 282 -11.41 -16.41 -10.48
C PRO A 282 -12.22 -15.48 -9.55
N VAL A 283 -11.58 -14.83 -8.57
CA VAL A 283 -12.31 -14.04 -7.56
C VAL A 283 -12.84 -12.73 -8.13
N ALA A 284 -11.99 -11.99 -8.86
CA ALA A 284 -12.37 -10.72 -9.47
C ALA A 284 -13.57 -10.86 -10.43
N MET A 285 -13.69 -11.99 -11.14
CA MET A 285 -14.82 -12.27 -12.02
C MET A 285 -16.11 -12.66 -11.31
N MET A 286 -16.02 -13.26 -10.11
CA MET A 286 -17.20 -13.69 -9.36
C MET A 286 -17.93 -12.53 -8.69
N LEU A 287 -17.24 -11.43 -8.38
CA LEU A 287 -17.87 -10.24 -7.80
C LEU A 287 -18.88 -9.58 -8.74
N ASN A 288 -19.88 -8.91 -8.17
CA ASN A 288 -20.94 -8.20 -8.90
C ASN A 288 -20.39 -7.29 -10.03
N ALA A 289 -21.18 -7.08 -11.09
CA ALA A 289 -20.85 -6.24 -12.25
C ALA A 289 -20.35 -4.83 -11.89
N LYS A 290 -20.81 -4.21 -10.79
CA LYS A 290 -20.33 -2.89 -10.36
C LYS A 290 -18.84 -2.89 -9.99
N THR A 291 -18.36 -3.96 -9.34
CA THR A 291 -16.95 -4.18 -9.02
C THR A 291 -16.13 -4.64 -10.23
N ARG A 292 -16.76 -5.27 -11.24
CA ARG A 292 -16.14 -5.66 -12.52
C ARG A 292 -15.95 -4.54 -13.54
N ARG A 293 -16.32 -3.28 -13.22
CA ARG A 293 -16.31 -2.17 -14.19
C ARG A 293 -14.92 -1.75 -14.62
N HIS A 294 -13.90 -2.02 -13.81
CA HIS A 294 -12.54 -1.73 -14.18
C HIS A 294 -11.97 -2.88 -15.03
N PRO A 295 -11.19 -2.57 -16.07
CA PRO A 295 -10.42 -3.58 -16.80
C PRO A 295 -9.18 -4.00 -16.01
N PHE A 296 -8.50 -5.03 -16.51
CA PHE A 296 -7.18 -5.42 -15.99
C PHE A 296 -6.16 -4.28 -16.21
N PRO A 297 -5.24 -4.04 -15.26
CA PRO A 297 -5.06 -4.77 -14.00
C PRO A 297 -5.90 -4.26 -12.82
N LEU A 298 -6.58 -3.11 -12.94
CA LEU A 298 -7.27 -2.49 -11.80
C LEU A 298 -8.43 -3.30 -11.22
N ARG A 299 -9.04 -4.20 -12.01
CA ARG A 299 -10.05 -5.14 -11.52
C ARG A 299 -9.54 -6.15 -10.49
N CYS A 300 -8.23 -6.31 -10.39
CA CYS A 300 -7.58 -7.22 -9.45
C CYS A 300 -7.51 -6.69 -8.03
N MET A 301 -8.14 -5.54 -7.77
CA MET A 301 -7.98 -4.80 -6.54
C MET A 301 -9.30 -4.14 -6.17
N LEU A 302 -9.65 -4.14 -4.89
CA LEU A 302 -10.67 -3.25 -4.34
C LEU A 302 -10.00 -2.22 -3.45
N HIS A 303 -10.26 -0.95 -3.72
CA HIS A 303 -9.87 0.15 -2.85
C HIS A 303 -11.12 0.69 -2.16
N PHE A 304 -11.25 0.48 -0.84
CA PHE A 304 -12.40 0.94 -0.07
C PHE A 304 -12.23 2.40 0.38
N THR A 305 -12.36 3.33 -0.54
CA THR A 305 -12.17 4.77 -0.25
C THR A 305 -13.30 5.37 0.60
N GLY A 306 -12.95 6.32 1.46
CA GLY A 306 -13.90 7.13 2.21
C GLY A 306 -14.93 6.31 3.00
N THR A 307 -16.21 6.49 2.70
CA THR A 307 -17.34 5.82 3.38
C THR A 307 -17.65 4.43 2.84
N THR A 308 -16.94 3.96 1.80
CA THR A 308 -17.15 2.63 1.22
C THR A 308 -16.45 1.51 2.00
N LYS A 309 -15.67 1.88 3.03
CA LYS A 309 -15.02 0.96 3.98
C LYS A 309 -16.03 -0.02 4.59
N PRO A 310 -15.80 -1.34 4.52
CA PRO A 310 -16.74 -2.37 4.94
C PRO A 310 -17.27 -2.20 6.37
N TRP A 311 -16.42 -1.72 7.27
CA TRP A 311 -16.70 -1.53 8.69
C TRP A 311 -17.42 -0.22 9.05
N LEU A 312 -17.40 0.82 8.20
CA LEU A 312 -18.01 2.12 8.55
C LEU A 312 -19.54 2.12 8.47
N GLY A 313 -20.14 1.18 7.73
CA GLY A 313 -21.58 1.09 7.50
C GLY A 313 -22.31 0.07 8.37
N GLY A 314 -21.83 -0.23 9.58
CA GLY A 314 -22.53 -1.09 10.55
C GLY A 314 -22.42 -2.60 10.31
N GLY A 315 -21.19 -3.11 10.33
CA GLY A 315 -20.92 -4.56 10.38
C GLY A 315 -21.35 -5.36 9.16
N ALA A 316 -21.42 -6.68 9.31
CA ALA A 316 -21.72 -7.60 8.22
C ALA A 316 -23.14 -7.39 7.64
N PRO A 317 -23.33 -7.49 6.30
CA PRO A 317 -24.66 -7.54 5.71
C PRO A 317 -25.54 -8.63 6.35
N LYS A 318 -26.86 -8.44 6.38
CA LYS A 318 -27.81 -9.39 7.04
C LYS A 318 -27.71 -10.82 6.51
N ASP A 319 -27.43 -10.96 5.22
CA ASP A 319 -27.30 -12.21 4.48
C ASP A 319 -25.84 -12.68 4.34
N CYS A 320 -24.91 -12.06 5.04
CA CYS A 320 -23.54 -12.55 5.24
C CYS A 320 -23.54 -13.64 6.34
N CYS A 321 -22.57 -14.56 6.40
CA CYS A 321 -21.38 -14.69 5.55
C CYS A 321 -21.31 -16.10 4.97
N THR A 322 -22.07 -16.35 3.90
CA THR A 322 -22.19 -17.70 3.32
C THR A 322 -21.53 -17.79 1.95
N ASN A 323 -21.26 -19.01 1.48
CA ASN A 323 -20.71 -19.26 0.16
C ASN A 323 -21.59 -18.71 -0.97
N GLU A 324 -22.91 -18.69 -0.77
CA GLU A 324 -23.89 -18.20 -1.75
C GLU A 324 -23.89 -16.66 -1.86
N THR A 325 -23.51 -15.96 -0.79
CA THR A 325 -23.62 -14.49 -0.72
C THR A 325 -22.29 -13.76 -0.77
N LYS A 326 -21.16 -14.45 -0.56
CA LYS A 326 -19.82 -13.82 -0.45
C LYS A 326 -19.43 -12.93 -1.63
N PHE A 327 -19.92 -13.21 -2.85
CA PHE A 327 -19.58 -12.42 -4.03
C PHE A 327 -20.59 -11.30 -4.40
N LYS A 328 -21.62 -11.06 -3.58
CA LYS A 328 -22.65 -10.03 -3.87
C LYS A 328 -22.09 -8.60 -3.94
N SER A 329 -21.06 -8.30 -3.15
CA SER A 329 -20.32 -7.04 -3.19
C SER A 329 -18.95 -7.17 -2.53
N GLY A 330 -18.08 -6.17 -2.70
CA GLY A 330 -16.79 -6.11 -2.01
C GLY A 330 -16.92 -6.16 -0.48
N LYS A 331 -17.99 -5.57 0.09
CA LYS A 331 -18.29 -5.66 1.53
C LYS A 331 -18.66 -7.09 1.96
N HIS A 332 -19.44 -7.83 1.16
CA HIS A 332 -19.74 -9.23 1.45
C HIS A 332 -18.49 -10.07 1.44
N TYR A 333 -17.63 -9.87 0.44
CA TYR A 333 -16.40 -10.63 0.30
C TYR A 333 -15.42 -10.35 1.45
N TRP A 334 -15.23 -9.08 1.80
CA TRP A 334 -14.41 -8.70 2.96
C TRP A 334 -14.90 -9.32 4.27
N MET A 335 -16.22 -9.27 4.54
CA MET A 335 -16.82 -9.83 5.75
C MET A 335 -16.76 -11.36 5.76
N TYR A 336 -16.93 -12.01 4.61
CA TYR A 336 -16.77 -13.45 4.47
C TYR A 336 -15.33 -13.89 4.75
N GLU A 337 -14.34 -13.25 4.13
CA GLU A 337 -12.93 -13.59 4.36
C GLU A 337 -12.51 -13.34 5.82
N LEU A 338 -13.05 -12.30 6.45
CA LEU A 338 -12.83 -12.07 7.88
C LEU A 338 -13.49 -13.14 8.74
N HIS A 339 -14.72 -13.56 8.42
CA HIS A 339 -15.41 -14.64 9.13
C HIS A 339 -14.60 -15.93 9.11
N GLU A 340 -14.21 -16.38 7.92
CA GLU A 340 -13.43 -17.61 7.74
C GLU A 340 -12.10 -17.54 8.49
N LEU A 341 -11.42 -16.38 8.44
CA LEU A 341 -10.18 -16.17 9.18
C LEU A 341 -10.38 -16.25 10.70
N MET A 342 -11.45 -15.68 11.24
CA MET A 342 -11.72 -15.72 12.68
C MET A 342 -12.08 -17.13 13.14
N GLU A 343 -12.86 -17.89 12.36
CA GLU A 343 -13.14 -19.31 12.61
C GLU A 343 -11.84 -20.15 12.61
N GLU A 344 -10.98 -19.96 11.60
CA GLU A 344 -9.69 -20.66 11.49
C GLU A 344 -8.77 -20.41 12.70
N LEU A 345 -8.84 -19.21 13.28
CA LEU A 345 -8.05 -18.81 14.44
C LEU A 345 -8.77 -19.04 15.77
N ASN A 346 -9.97 -19.62 15.76
CA ASN A 346 -10.83 -19.82 16.93
C ASN A 346 -11.00 -18.53 17.75
N ARG A 347 -11.28 -17.41 17.07
CA ARG A 347 -11.50 -16.10 17.68
C ARG A 347 -12.97 -15.73 17.62
N ASP A 348 -13.54 -15.42 18.78
CA ASP A 348 -14.94 -15.02 18.90
C ASP A 348 -15.10 -13.53 18.56
N ILE A 349 -15.48 -13.25 17.30
CA ILE A 349 -15.89 -11.93 16.84
C ILE A 349 -17.28 -12.06 16.21
N ASP A 350 -18.29 -11.53 16.89
CA ASP A 350 -19.63 -11.40 16.30
C ASP A 350 -19.64 -10.28 15.25
N LEU A 351 -19.44 -10.65 13.99
CA LEU A 351 -19.39 -9.71 12.87
C LEU A 351 -20.66 -8.88 12.66
N LYS A 352 -21.79 -9.27 13.27
CA LYS A 352 -23.05 -8.52 13.18
C LYS A 352 -23.12 -7.40 14.22
N THR A 353 -22.54 -7.61 15.40
CA THR A 353 -22.66 -6.68 16.53
C THR A 353 -21.36 -5.95 16.83
N TYR A 354 -20.22 -6.42 16.32
CA TYR A 354 -18.90 -5.86 16.59
C TYR A 354 -18.77 -4.40 16.12
N TRP A 355 -19.37 -4.04 14.97
CA TRP A 355 -19.37 -2.67 14.47
C TRP A 355 -20.72 -2.00 14.72
N ASP A 356 -20.76 -1.16 15.74
CA ASP A 356 -21.90 -0.29 16.01
C ASP A 356 -21.79 0.98 15.14
N PRO A 357 -22.68 1.18 14.14
CA PRO A 357 -22.63 2.35 13.26
C PRO A 357 -22.90 3.66 14.00
N LEU A 358 -23.47 3.62 15.21
CA LEU A 358 -23.72 4.79 16.05
C LEU A 358 -22.49 5.19 16.86
N LYS A 359 -21.46 4.32 16.96
CA LYS A 359 -20.22 4.62 17.66
C LYS A 359 -19.17 5.12 16.68
N ALA A 360 -18.74 6.38 16.87
CA ALA A 360 -17.71 7.02 16.05
C ALA A 360 -16.31 6.39 16.19
N ASN A 361 -16.13 5.42 17.08
CA ASN A 361 -14.83 4.88 17.50
C ASN A 361 -14.11 4.08 16.42
N HIS A 362 -14.79 3.71 15.33
CA HIS A 362 -14.18 2.99 14.18
C HIS A 362 -13.59 3.91 13.10
N ARG A 363 -13.60 5.22 13.32
CA ARG A 363 -12.95 6.17 12.42
C ARG A 363 -11.45 6.25 12.72
N PRO A 364 -10.59 6.40 11.71
CA PRO A 364 -9.15 6.54 11.92
C PRO A 364 -8.85 7.80 12.74
N ALA A 365 -7.94 7.69 13.71
CA ALA A 365 -7.61 8.77 14.63
C ALA A 365 -7.08 10.03 13.92
N LEU A 366 -6.35 9.84 12.80
CA LEU A 366 -5.75 10.93 12.04
C LEU A 366 -6.69 11.55 10.99
N GLY A 367 -7.92 11.03 10.86
CA GLY A 367 -8.89 11.45 9.85
C GLY A 367 -8.82 10.61 8.57
N LEU A 368 -9.46 11.12 7.51
CA LEU A 368 -9.58 10.45 6.21
C LEU A 368 -8.83 11.15 5.08
N PHE A 369 -8.31 12.35 5.33
CA PHE A 369 -7.67 13.18 4.32
C PHE A 369 -6.63 14.11 4.96
N ALA A 370 -5.57 14.39 4.21
CA ALA A 370 -4.60 15.42 4.57
C ALA A 370 -5.24 16.81 4.46
N THR A 371 -4.80 17.74 5.30
CA THR A 371 -5.12 19.17 5.16
C THR A 371 -3.83 19.98 5.07
N SER A 372 -3.85 21.10 4.35
CA SER A 372 -2.67 21.96 4.16
C SER A 372 -2.02 22.39 5.47
N ASP A 373 -2.82 22.67 6.51
CA ASP A 373 -2.32 23.05 7.83
C ASP A 373 -1.52 21.94 8.52
N GLN A 374 -1.76 20.67 8.17
CA GLN A 374 -1.01 19.54 8.71
C GLN A 374 0.40 19.46 8.12
N ALA A 375 0.63 20.05 6.95
CA ALA A 375 1.94 20.02 6.32
C ALA A 375 2.92 21.00 6.99
N LEU A 376 2.41 22.03 7.67
CA LEU A 376 3.23 22.95 8.45
C LEU A 376 3.77 22.23 9.70
N HIS A 377 5.09 22.26 9.88
CA HIS A 377 5.78 21.57 10.99
C HIS A 377 5.57 20.04 11.02
N ALA A 378 5.31 19.42 9.88
CA ALA A 378 5.27 17.96 9.77
C ALA A 378 6.61 17.31 10.12
N GLN A 379 7.74 17.97 9.82
CA GLN A 379 9.11 17.53 10.17
C GLN A 379 9.35 16.07 9.78
N THR A 380 9.02 15.74 8.54
CA THR A 380 9.08 14.36 8.06
C THR A 380 10.52 13.86 8.03
N ASN A 381 10.76 12.68 8.62
CA ASN A 381 12.04 11.98 8.55
C ASN A 381 11.82 10.50 8.27
N LEU A 382 11.96 10.13 7.00
CA LEU A 382 11.82 8.77 6.50
C LEU A 382 13.09 7.92 6.75
N LEU A 383 14.22 8.54 7.03
CA LEU A 383 15.52 7.88 7.21
C LEU A 383 15.73 7.28 8.59
N THR A 384 14.87 7.62 9.56
CA THR A 384 14.92 6.96 10.87
C THR A 384 14.57 5.48 10.69
N ALA A 385 15.44 4.59 11.14
CA ALA A 385 15.32 3.15 10.94
C ALA A 385 13.99 2.60 11.50
N LEU A 386 13.41 1.66 10.76
CA LEU A 386 12.26 0.89 11.22
C LEU A 386 12.67 -0.05 12.36
N LEU A 387 11.77 -0.23 13.32
CA LEU A 387 11.99 -1.03 14.52
C LEU A 387 11.30 -2.40 14.38
N PRO A 388 12.02 -3.54 14.46
CA PRO A 388 11.38 -4.85 14.45
C PRO A 388 10.62 -5.10 15.77
N ILE A 389 9.70 -6.08 15.75
CA ILE A 389 9.08 -6.61 16.98
C ILE A 389 10.21 -7.14 17.86
N ASN A 390 10.31 -6.63 19.10
CA ASN A 390 11.36 -6.90 20.12
C ASN A 390 12.57 -5.94 20.15
N SER A 391 12.49 -4.75 19.56
CA SER A 391 13.46 -3.67 19.80
C SER A 391 13.16 -2.79 21.01
#